data_AF-A0A920SUI9-F1
#
_entry.id   AF-A0A920SUI9-F1
#
_cell.length_a   1.000
_cell.length_b   1.000
_cell.length_c   1.000
_cell.angle_alpha   90.00
_cell.angle_beta   90.00
_cell.angle_gamma   90.00
#
_symmetry.space_group_name_H-M   'P 1'
#
loop_
_entity.id
_entity.type
_entity.pdbx_description
1 polymer ?
#
loop_
_entity_poly.entity_id
_entity_poly.type
_entity_poly.pdbx_seq_one_letter_code
_entity_poly.pdbx_strand_id
1 'polypeptide(L)' 'MEGSDVCFAPVLAMSEAPDHPHNRARGTFVERDGVVQPAPAPRFSRTEAELSRGPPTPGQHSAEILEEWGIS' A
#
# COMPACT_ATOMS: atom_id res chain seq x y z
N MET A 1 26.68 18.30 1.80
CA MET A 1 26.11 17.89 0.50
C MET A 1 24.78 18.58 0.26
N GLU A 2 23.94 18.71 1.28
CA GLU A 2 22.81 19.64 1.24
C GLU A 2 23.28 21.06 0.88
N GLY A 3 22.68 21.66 -0.15
CA GLY A 3 23.07 22.96 -0.71
C GLY A 3 24.09 22.93 -1.86
N SER A 4 24.43 21.76 -2.40
CA SER A 4 25.23 21.61 -3.63
C SER A 4 24.43 20.95 -4.75
N ASP A 5 24.86 21.11 -6.02
CA ASP A 5 24.16 20.60 -7.21
C ASP A 5 24.50 19.14 -7.56
N VAL A 6 24.91 18.36 -6.54
CA VAL A 6 25.19 16.93 -6.70
C VAL A 6 23.93 16.13 -6.36
N CYS A 7 23.56 15.19 -7.23
CA CYS A 7 22.49 14.24 -6.92
C CYS A 7 22.95 13.30 -5.80
N PHE A 8 22.34 13.41 -4.62
CA PHE A 8 22.55 12.48 -3.52
C PHE A 8 21.22 12.23 -2.79
N ALA A 9 21.14 11.10 -2.09
CA ALA A 9 20.04 10.77 -1.19
C ALA A 9 20.57 9.84 -0.09
N PRO A 10 20.00 9.87 1.12
CA PRO A 10 20.32 8.89 2.15
C PRO A 10 19.80 7.50 1.77
N VAL A 11 20.51 6.46 2.23
CA VAL A 11 19.98 5.08 2.20
C VAL A 11 19.13 4.90 3.46
N LEU A 12 17.81 4.85 3.28
CA LEU A 12 16.87 4.66 4.38
C LEU A 12 16.61 3.18 4.64
N ALA A 13 16.53 2.80 5.90
CA ALA A 13 15.97 1.52 6.32
C ALA A 13 14.45 1.49 6.07
N MET A 14 13.88 0.29 5.99
CA MET A 14 12.45 0.10 5.81
C MET A 14 11.62 0.73 6.94
N SER A 15 12.17 0.80 8.16
CA SER A 15 11.54 1.45 9.32
C SER A 15 11.61 2.98 9.27
N GLU A 16 12.55 3.55 8.52
CA GLU A 16 12.73 5.01 8.41
C GLU A 16 11.95 5.61 7.24
N ALA A 17 11.74 4.81 6.19
CA ALA A 17 11.05 5.25 4.98
C ALA A 17 9.63 5.83 5.23
N PRO A 18 8.77 5.26 6.09
CA PRO A 18 7.45 5.82 6.37
C PRO A 18 7.49 7.25 6.93
N ASP A 19 8.52 7.56 7.72
CA ASP A 19 8.64 8.84 8.41
C ASP A 19 9.34 9.93 7.59
N HIS A 20 9.97 9.56 6.46
CA HIS A 20 10.61 10.53 5.58
C HIS A 20 9.61 11.62 5.14
N PRO A 21 9.96 12.93 5.20
CA PRO A 21 9.02 14.03 4.97
C PRO A 21 8.21 13.92 3.67
N HIS A 22 8.86 13.48 2.59
CA HIS A 22 8.19 13.25 1.31
C HIS A 22 7.13 12.14 1.37
N ASN A 23 7.42 11.04 2.07
CA ASN A 23 6.53 9.89 2.17
C ASN A 23 5.34 10.20 3.08
N ARG A 24 5.56 10.93 4.19
CA ARG A 24 4.49 11.44 5.04
C ARG A 24 3.58 12.41 4.30
N ALA A 25 4.16 13.42 3.62
CA ALA A 25 3.39 14.43 2.88
C ALA A 25 2.51 13.81 1.77
N ARG A 26 2.93 12.67 1.24
CA ARG A 26 2.20 11.96 0.19
C ARG A 26 1.34 10.82 0.70
N GLY A 27 1.40 10.47 1.98
CA GLY A 27 0.75 9.26 2.50
C GLY A 27 1.20 8.00 1.75
N THR A 28 2.49 7.89 1.42
CA THR A 28 3.06 6.76 0.66
C THR A 28 2.92 5.45 1.44
N PHE A 29 2.98 5.51 2.76
CA PHE A 29 2.73 4.39 3.67
C PHE A 29 1.49 4.70 4.52
N VAL A 30 0.72 3.67 4.82
CA VAL A 30 -0.50 3.72 5.63
C VAL A 30 -0.48 2.57 6.64
N GLU A 31 -1.12 2.77 7.78
CA GLU A 31 -1.35 1.72 8.76
C GLU A 31 -2.76 1.14 8.56
N ARG A 32 -2.84 -0.17 8.35
CA ARG A 32 -4.09 -0.91 8.18
C ARG A 32 -3.96 -2.25 8.87
N ASP A 33 -4.97 -2.62 9.65
CA ASP A 33 -5.01 -3.89 10.39
C ASP A 33 -3.74 -4.13 11.24
N GLY A 34 -3.18 -3.06 11.81
CA GLY A 34 -1.97 -3.09 12.65
C GLY A 34 -0.65 -3.23 11.89
N VAL A 35 -0.67 -3.14 10.56
CA VAL A 35 0.52 -3.26 9.71
C VAL A 35 0.77 -1.96 8.95
N VAL A 36 1.99 -1.44 9.03
CA VAL A 36 2.46 -0.35 8.17
C VAL A 36 2.84 -0.92 6.81
N GLN A 37 2.15 -0.47 5.76
CA GLN A 37 2.33 -0.94 4.40
C GLN A 37 2.19 0.19 3.37
N PRO A 38 2.70 0.02 2.14
CA PRO A 38 2.49 1.00 1.09
C PRO A 38 1.01 1.23 0.78
N ALA A 39 0.63 2.48 0.55
CA ALA A 39 -0.65 2.80 -0.05
C ALA A 39 -0.68 2.38 -1.53
N PRO A 40 -1.86 2.13 -2.13
CA PRO A 40 -1.98 1.84 -3.55
C PRO A 40 -1.29 2.89 -4.44
N ALA A 41 -0.60 2.42 -5.48
CA ALA A 41 0.09 3.26 -6.45
C ALA A 41 -0.12 2.73 -7.88
N PRO A 42 -0.19 3.60 -8.91
CA PRO A 42 -0.11 5.07 -8.84
C PRO A 42 -1.41 5.71 -8.32
N ARG A 43 -1.35 7.00 -7.97
CA ARG A 43 -2.53 7.78 -7.53
C ARG A 43 -3.28 8.31 -8.75
N PHE A 44 -4.44 7.73 -9.04
CA PHE A 44 -5.29 8.17 -10.14
C PHE A 44 -6.22 9.30 -9.70
N SER A 45 -6.40 10.30 -10.54
CA SER A 45 -7.25 11.47 -10.23
C SER A 45 -8.75 11.22 -10.41
N ARG A 46 -9.13 10.22 -11.22
CA ARG A 46 -10.54 9.93 -11.54
C ARG A 46 -11.10 8.73 -10.77
N THR A 47 -10.27 7.72 -10.52
CA THR A 47 -10.70 6.46 -9.90
C THR A 47 -9.77 6.18 -8.74
N GLU A 48 -10.20 6.54 -7.54
CA GLU A 48 -9.39 6.34 -6.34
C GLU A 48 -9.16 4.84 -6.09
N ALA A 49 -7.93 4.47 -5.73
CA ALA A 49 -7.58 3.11 -5.38
C ALA A 49 -7.65 2.95 -3.86
N GLU A 50 -8.45 2.00 -3.39
CA GLU A 50 -8.72 1.80 -1.97
C GLU A 50 -8.21 0.45 -1.45
N LEU A 51 -7.78 0.41 -0.19
CA LEU A 51 -7.47 -0.83 0.53
C LEU A 51 -8.76 -1.40 1.14
N SER A 52 -9.62 -1.95 0.29
CA SER A 52 -11.00 -2.30 0.65
C SER A 52 -11.15 -3.60 1.43
N ARG A 53 -10.25 -4.58 1.26
CA ARG A 53 -10.32 -5.89 1.94
C ARG A 53 -8.93 -6.35 2.37
N GLY A 54 -8.87 -7.02 3.52
CA GLY A 54 -7.66 -7.72 3.96
C GLY A 54 -7.44 -9.03 3.19
N PRO A 55 -6.28 -9.69 3.39
CA PRO A 55 -6.00 -10.98 2.79
C PRO A 55 -7.03 -12.05 3.23
N PRO A 56 -7.54 -12.89 2.32
CA PRO A 56 -8.46 -13.95 2.70
C PRO A 56 -7.73 -15.12 3.37
N THR A 57 -8.46 -15.86 4.20
CA THR A 57 -8.01 -17.19 4.65
C THR A 57 -8.27 -18.25 3.57
N PRO A 58 -7.56 -19.40 3.59
CA PRO A 58 -7.83 -20.49 2.68
C PRO A 58 -9.29 -20.95 2.75
N GLY A 59 -9.99 -20.94 1.60
CA GLY A 59 -11.38 -21.36 1.50
C GLY A 59 -12.43 -20.31 1.88
N GLN A 60 -12.03 -19.11 2.34
CA GLN A 60 -12.94 -18.07 2.84
C GLN A 60 -14.09 -17.74 1.88
N HIS A 61 -13.82 -17.74 0.57
CA HIS A 61 -14.80 -17.39 -0.47
C HIS A 61 -15.21 -18.59 -1.35
N SER A 62 -14.83 -19.82 -1.00
CA SER A 62 -15.04 -20.98 -1.89
C SER A 62 -16.51 -21.27 -2.15
N ALA A 63 -17.37 -21.24 -1.13
CA ALA A 63 -18.79 -21.50 -1.30
C ALA A 63 -19.47 -20.42 -2.18
N GLU A 64 -19.19 -19.15 -1.90
CA GLU A 64 -19.69 -18.00 -2.68
C GLU A 64 -19.30 -18.12 -4.17
N ILE A 65 -18.04 -18.44 -4.46
CA ILE A 65 -17.55 -18.58 -5.84
C ILE A 65 -18.17 -19.79 -6.56
N LEU A 66 -18.32 -20.93 -5.87
CA LEU A 66 -18.94 -22.12 -6.47
C LEU A 66 -20.41 -21.88 -6.80
N GLU A 67 -21.13 -21.18 -5.92
CA GLU A 67 -22.51 -20.75 -6.16
C GLU A 67 -22.60 -19.78 -7.34
N GLU A 68 -21.72 -18.78 -7.41
CA GLU A 68 -21.64 -17.83 -8.55
C GLU A 68 -21.39 -18.57 -9.88
N TRP A 69 -20.63 -19.67 -9.85
CA TRP A 69 -20.37 -20.51 -11.02
C TRP A 69 -21.47 -21.54 -11.32
N GLY A 70 -22.52 -21.61 -10.51
CA GLY A 70 -23.62 -22.56 -10.67
C GLY A 70 -23.25 -24.00 -10.33
N ILE A 71 -22.24 -24.20 -9.50
CA ILE A 71 -21.78 -25.52 -9.03
C ILE A 71 -22.42 -25.76 -7.65
N SER A 72 -23.33 -26.75 -7.60
CA SER A 72 -24.05 -27.18 -6.38
C SER A 72 -23.61 -28.55 -5.89
#